data_AF-A0A370AQC3-F1
#
_entry.id   AF-A0A370AQC3-F1
#
_cell.length_a   1.000
_cell.length_b   1.000
_cell.length_c   1.000
_cell.angle_alpha   90.00
_cell.angle_beta   90.00
_cell.angle_gamma   90.00
#
_symmetry.space_group_name_H-M   'P 1'
#
loop_
_entity.id
_entity.type
_entity.pdbx_description
1 polymer ?
#
loop_
_entity_poly.entity_id
_entity_poly.type
_entity_poly.pdbx_seq_one_letter_code
_entity_poly.pdbx_strand_id
1 'polypeptide(L)'
;MLVEIENVRQVPGEDNRKWFVDENTDLIVWYDSSEERITGFQLCYDKKSVQRCLTWQLKEGGKTLLSADGRYSKRRVIRLFNSISAELPPDLKELVEEALN
;
A
#
# COMPACT_ATOMS: atom_id res chain seq x y z
N MET A 1 -9.92 2.52 -10.72
CA MET A 1 -9.68 1.28 -9.97
C MET A 1 -8.22 0.94 -10.11
N LEU A 2 -7.65 0.38 -9.05
CA LEU A 2 -6.28 -0.11 -9.04
C LEU A 2 -6.16 -1.37 -9.90
N VAL A 3 -5.18 -1.39 -10.80
CA VAL A 3 -4.83 -2.55 -11.63
C VAL A 3 -3.37 -2.94 -11.36
N GLU A 4 -3.07 -4.23 -11.33
CA GLU A 4 -1.71 -4.72 -11.12
C GLU A 4 -0.83 -4.46 -12.35
N ILE A 5 0.38 -3.95 -12.12
CA ILE A 5 1.46 -3.97 -13.11
C ILE A 5 2.24 -5.26 -12.89
N GLU A 6 2.18 -6.15 -13.86
CA GLU A 6 2.95 -7.40 -13.82
C GLU A 6 4.44 -7.16 -14.11
N ASN A 7 5.29 -8.09 -13.66
CA ASN A 7 6.73 -8.09 -13.95
C ASN A 7 7.46 -6.80 -13.52
N VAL A 8 7.02 -6.17 -12.44
CA VAL A 8 7.71 -5.00 -11.88
C VAL A 8 9.10 -5.36 -11.40
N ARG A 9 10.02 -4.41 -11.56
CA ARG A 9 11.39 -4.54 -11.06
C ARG A 9 11.38 -4.87 -9.57
N GLN A 10 12.09 -5.92 -9.19
CA GLN A 10 12.42 -6.25 -7.80
C GLN A 10 13.74 -5.58 -7.38
N VAL A 11 13.90 -5.27 -6.10
CA VAL A 11 15.10 -4.61 -5.57
C VAL A 11 15.87 -5.60 -4.68
N PRO A 12 17.14 -5.92 -5.00
CA PRO A 12 17.93 -6.81 -4.17
C PRO A 12 18.05 -6.31 -2.73
N GLY A 13 17.75 -7.18 -1.77
CA GLY A 13 17.76 -6.86 -0.34
C GLY A 13 16.45 -6.27 0.19
N GLU A 14 15.44 -6.08 -0.66
CA GLU A 14 14.07 -5.77 -0.26
C GLU A 14 13.17 -7.00 -0.45
N ASP A 15 12.05 -6.99 0.26
CA ASP A 15 10.95 -7.93 0.07
C ASP A 15 10.35 -7.83 -1.35
N ASN A 16 9.74 -8.92 -1.82
CA ASN A 16 9.13 -8.96 -3.15
C ASN A 16 7.95 -7.98 -3.21
N ARG A 17 7.91 -7.13 -4.23
CA ARG A 17 6.83 -6.14 -4.37
C ARG A 17 5.88 -6.44 -5.52
N LYS A 18 4.60 -6.22 -5.25
CA LYS A 18 3.54 -6.03 -6.25
C LYS A 18 3.20 -4.55 -6.32
N TRP A 19 2.80 -4.09 -7.50
CA TRP A 19 2.46 -2.69 -7.73
C TRP A 19 1.11 -2.60 -8.42
N PHE A 20 0.17 -1.96 -7.74
CA PHE A 20 -1.14 -1.64 -8.28
C PHE A 20 -1.23 -0.14 -8.55
N VAL A 21 -1.81 0.24 -9.68
CA VAL A 21 -1.89 1.63 -10.10
C VAL A 21 -3.27 2.00 -10.59
N ASP A 22 -3.61 3.27 -10.41
CA ASP A 22 -4.62 3.94 -11.22
C ASP A 22 -4.09 5.30 -11.72
N GLU A 23 -4.98 6.11 -12.26
CA GLU A 23 -4.66 7.43 -12.80
C GLU A 23 -3.99 8.39 -11.79
N ASN A 24 -4.31 8.27 -10.50
CA ASN A 24 -3.93 9.24 -9.47
C ASN A 24 -3.34 8.61 -8.19
N THR A 25 -3.20 7.29 -8.18
CA THR A 25 -2.80 6.51 -7.01
C THR A 25 -1.85 5.38 -7.40
N ASP A 26 -0.84 5.14 -6.57
CA ASP A 26 -0.04 3.92 -6.57
C ASP A 26 -0.23 3.20 -5.23
N LEU A 27 -0.38 1.89 -5.27
CA LEU A 27 -0.29 1.01 -4.12
C LEU A 27 0.84 0.00 -4.37
N ILE A 28 1.92 0.14 -3.63
CA ILE A 28 3.04 -0.81 -3.64
C ILE A 28 2.86 -1.69 -2.41
N VAL A 29 2.93 -3.00 -2.58
CA VAL A 29 2.76 -3.99 -1.51
C VAL A 29 3.98 -4.88 -1.49
N TRP A 30 4.61 -5.02 -0.32
CA TRP A 30 5.74 -5.91 -0.10
C TRP A 30 5.26 -7.20 0.54
N TYR A 31 5.79 -8.32 0.07
CA TYR A 31 5.57 -9.66 0.57
C TYR A 31 6.90 -10.28 0.99
N ASP A 32 6.86 -11.11 2.03
CA ASP A 32 8.01 -11.90 2.43
C ASP A 32 8.49 -12.86 1.33
N SER A 33 9.61 -13.53 1.58
CA SER A 33 10.22 -14.43 0.59
C SER A 33 9.35 -15.62 0.18
N SER A 34 8.32 -15.99 0.97
CA SER A 34 7.37 -17.04 0.59
C SER A 34 6.19 -16.50 -0.21
N GLU A 35 6.05 -15.19 -0.35
CA GLU A 35 4.91 -14.49 -0.96
C GLU A 35 3.57 -14.74 -0.26
N GLU A 36 3.60 -15.27 0.96
CA GLU A 36 2.40 -15.62 1.73
C GLU A 36 2.00 -14.50 2.69
N ARG A 37 2.94 -13.64 3.08
CA ARG A 37 2.69 -12.60 4.07
C ARG A 37 3.03 -11.22 3.53
N ILE A 38 2.09 -10.29 3.67
CA ILE A 38 2.35 -8.87 3.45
C ILE A 38 3.23 -8.33 4.59
N THR A 39 4.39 -7.79 4.23
CA THR A 39 5.36 -7.18 5.17
C THR A 39 5.32 -5.66 5.15
N GLY A 40 4.68 -5.06 4.15
CA GLY A 40 4.50 -3.63 4.07
C GLY A 40 3.58 -3.20 2.95
N PHE A 41 3.14 -1.95 2.98
CA PHE A 41 2.60 -1.28 1.81
C PHE A 41 2.94 0.20 1.81
N GLN A 42 2.92 0.80 0.62
CA GLN A 42 2.96 2.24 0.43
C GLN A 42 1.82 2.66 -0.49
N LEU A 43 0.95 3.52 0.03
CA LEU A 43 -0.14 4.15 -0.72
C LEU A 43 0.28 5.58 -1.08
N CYS A 44 0.61 5.80 -2.34
CA CYS A 44 0.87 7.11 -2.90
C CYS A 44 -0.42 7.64 -3.54
N TYR A 45 -0.94 8.78 -3.11
CA TYR A 45 -2.18 9.36 -3.62
C TYR A 45 -2.00 10.84 -3.97
N ASP A 46 -3.01 11.42 -4.62
CA ASP A 46 -2.97 12.81 -5.07
C ASP A 46 -1.84 13.10 -6.09
N LYS A 47 -1.40 12.09 -6.87
CA LYS A 47 -0.27 12.17 -7.82
C LYS A 47 -0.40 13.32 -8.83
N LYS A 48 -1.61 13.70 -9.21
CA LYS A 48 -1.91 14.80 -10.13
C LYS A 48 -1.91 16.19 -9.47
N SER A 49 -1.66 16.26 -8.17
CA SER A 49 -1.64 17.50 -7.39
C SER A 49 -0.45 17.51 -6.43
N VAL A 50 -0.67 17.54 -5.13
CA VAL A 50 0.38 17.39 -4.12
C VAL A 50 0.41 15.93 -3.69
N GLN A 51 1.32 15.16 -4.28
CA GLN A 51 1.49 13.74 -3.94
C GLN A 51 1.74 13.58 -2.45
N ARG A 52 1.11 12.56 -1.88
CA ARG A 52 1.30 12.12 -0.50
C ARG A 52 1.46 10.60 -0.45
N CYS A 53 2.19 10.11 0.54
CA CYS A 53 2.58 8.74 0.72
C CYS A 53 2.30 8.31 2.16
N LEU A 54 1.52 7.24 2.31
CA LEU A 54 1.35 6.52 3.57
C LEU A 54 2.07 5.19 3.47
N THR A 55 3.01 4.96 4.38
CA THR A 55 3.78 3.71 4.42
C THR A 55 3.48 2.98 5.72
N TRP A 56 2.97 1.77 5.57
CA TRP A 56 2.83 0.81 6.67
C TRP A 56 3.89 -0.27 6.53
N GLN A 57 4.50 -0.65 7.65
CA GLN A 57 5.53 -1.68 7.68
C GLN A 57 5.33 -2.59 8.89
N LEU A 58 5.46 -3.89 8.66
CA LEU A 58 5.72 -4.87 9.70
C LEU A 58 7.20 -4.81 10.08
N LYS A 59 7.47 -4.68 11.38
CA LYS A 59 8.81 -4.66 11.97
C LYS A 59 9.09 -5.95 12.71
N GLU A 60 10.37 -6.20 12.96
CA GLU A 60 10.81 -7.32 13.79
C GLU A 60 10.09 -7.34 15.15
N GLY A 61 9.77 -8.55 15.62
CA GLY A 61 8.99 -8.75 16.84
C GLY A 61 7.49 -8.46 16.69
N GLY A 62 6.97 -8.36 15.45
CA GLY A 62 5.54 -8.24 15.18
C GLY A 62 4.96 -6.84 15.37
N LYS A 63 5.80 -5.83 15.60
CA LYS A 63 5.35 -4.44 15.71
C LYS A 63 4.99 -3.89 14.35
N THR A 64 4.00 -3.03 14.27
CA THR A 64 3.63 -2.32 13.03
C THR A 64 3.95 -0.84 13.17
N LEU A 65 4.28 -0.21 12.05
CA LEU A 65 4.52 1.23 11.98
C LEU A 65 3.77 1.81 10.78
N LEU A 66 2.87 2.75 11.04
CA LEU A 66 2.28 3.61 10.01
C LEU A 66 2.95 4.97 10.03
N SER A 67 3.47 5.40 8.89
CA SER A 67 4.13 6.68 8.69
C SER A 67 3.55 7.41 7.48
N ALA A 68 3.59 8.74 7.51
CA ALA A 68 3.06 9.60 6.45
C ALA A 68 4.09 10.64 6.07
N ASP A 69 4.12 11.05 4.80
CA ASP A 69 4.89 12.19 4.31
C ASP A 69 4.22 13.54 4.63
N GLY A 70 3.83 13.71 5.89
CA GLY A 70 3.21 14.90 6.42
C GLY A 70 1.80 14.66 6.95
N ARG A 71 1.02 15.73 7.03
CA ARG A 71 -0.34 15.67 7.61
C ARG A 71 -1.32 15.10 6.60
N TYR A 72 -2.11 14.13 7.05
CA TYR A 72 -3.16 13.51 6.26
C TYR A 72 -4.46 13.39 7.05
N SER A 73 -5.56 13.19 6.33
CA SER A 73 -6.87 12.89 6.93
C SER A 73 -7.17 11.41 6.74
N LYS A 74 -7.15 10.64 7.84
CA LYS A 74 -7.49 9.22 7.86
C LYS A 74 -8.83 8.92 7.19
N ARG A 75 -9.89 9.68 7.53
CA ARG A 75 -11.21 9.56 6.89
C ARG A 75 -11.20 9.82 5.39
N ARG A 76 -10.33 10.70 4.89
CA ARG A 76 -10.19 10.94 3.44
C ARG A 76 -9.49 9.76 2.77
N VAL A 77 -8.42 9.26 3.38
CA VAL A 77 -7.62 8.16 2.84
C VAL A 77 -8.43 6.86 2.78
N ILE A 78 -9.17 6.52 3.84
CA ILE A 78 -10.05 5.33 3.85
C ILE A 78 -11.10 5.43 2.72
N ARG A 79 -11.77 6.58 2.59
CA ARG A 79 -12.74 6.78 1.50
C ARG A 79 -12.11 6.68 0.11
N LEU A 80 -10.91 7.24 -0.06
CA LEU A 80 -10.17 7.14 -1.31
C LEU A 80 -9.84 5.68 -1.61
N PHE A 81 -9.21 4.97 -0.67
CA PHE A 81 -8.81 3.58 -0.83
C PHE A 81 -10.00 2.69 -1.19
N ASN A 82 -11.11 2.80 -0.45
CA ASN A 82 -12.30 1.98 -0.70
C ASN A 82 -12.94 2.28 -2.06
N SER A 83 -12.76 3.49 -2.59
CA SER A 83 -13.25 3.85 -3.93
C SER A 83 -12.42 3.29 -5.08
N ILE A 84 -11.17 2.90 -4.84
CA ILE A 84 -10.24 2.43 -5.89
C ILE A 84 -9.83 0.96 -5.74
N SER A 85 -10.12 0.35 -4.59
CA SER A 85 -9.64 -0.98 -4.23
C SER A 85 -10.53 -2.12 -4.71
N ALA A 86 -11.63 -1.89 -5.42
CA ALA A 86 -12.66 -2.89 -5.72
C ALA A 86 -12.12 -4.24 -6.23
N GLU A 87 -11.07 -4.23 -7.04
CA GLU A 87 -10.46 -5.42 -7.67
C GLU A 87 -9.28 -6.02 -6.88
N LEU A 88 -8.87 -5.41 -5.76
CA LEU A 88 -7.78 -5.93 -4.94
C LEU A 88 -8.17 -7.23 -4.22
N PRO A 89 -7.18 -8.11 -3.97
CA PRO A 89 -7.32 -9.27 -3.09
C PRO A 89 -7.95 -8.91 -1.73
N PRO A 90 -8.88 -9.72 -1.18
CA PRO A 90 -9.55 -9.41 0.09
C PRO A 90 -8.61 -9.22 1.28
N ASP A 91 -7.59 -10.07 1.40
CA ASP A 91 -6.55 -10.01 2.44
C ASP A 91 -5.77 -8.69 2.42
N LEU A 92 -5.45 -8.19 1.21
CA LEU A 92 -4.80 -6.89 1.05
C LEU A 92 -5.72 -5.74 1.45
N LYS A 93 -7.01 -5.80 1.12
CA LYS A 93 -7.98 -4.77 1.54
C LYS A 93 -8.10 -4.73 3.06
N GLU A 94 -8.30 -5.88 3.68
CA GLU A 94 -8.43 -6.02 5.13
C GLU A 94 -7.20 -5.44 5.83
N LEU A 95 -5.99 -5.80 5.38
CA LEU A 95 -4.76 -5.29 5.97
C LEU A 95 -4.61 -3.77 5.84
N VAL A 96 -4.95 -3.18 4.69
CA VAL A 96 -4.88 -1.73 4.51
C VAL A 96 -5.92 -1.02 5.38
N GLU A 97 -7.14 -1.54 5.48
CA GLU A 97 -8.17 -0.98 6.36
C GLU A 97 -7.78 -1.08 7.84
N GLU A 98 -7.23 -2.21 8.28
CA GLU A 98 -6.69 -2.39 9.64
C GLU A 98 -5.53 -1.44 9.95
N ALA A 99 -4.58 -1.31 9.02
CA ALA A 99 -3.45 -0.40 9.16
C ALA A 99 -3.90 1.07 9.25
N LEU A 100 -5.00 1.42 8.58
CA LEU A 100 -5.57 2.75 8.63
C LEU A 100 -6.52 2.97 9.81
N ASN A 101 -6.95 1.93 10.55
CA ASN A 101 -7.83 2.01 11.73
C ASN A 101 -7.13 2.38 13.04
#